data_AF-A0A4Y8RE89-F1
#
_entry.id   AF-A0A4Y8RE89-F1
#
_cell.length_a   1.000
_cell.length_b   1.000
_cell.length_c   1.000
_cell.angle_alpha   90.00
_cell.angle_beta   90.00
_cell.angle_gamma   90.00
#
_symmetry.space_group_name_H-M   'P 1'
#
loop_
_entity.id
_entity.type
_entity.pdbx_description
1 polymer ?
#
loop_
_entity_poly.entity_id
_entity_poly.type
_entity_poly.pdbx_seq_one_letter_code
_entity_poly.pdbx_strand_id
1 'polypeptide(L)'
;MTDVAPEFQPTLKWRRTLPDQTRDDFVALSDGFEVCRFYRYRVSSELQGQWFWTVFAFHRTPNAETGAMQGFVRGSARDAAKVAEAAFERAKAVWGIPDVVRFATAE
;
A
#
# COMPACT_ATOMS: atom_id res chain seq x y z
N MET A 1 -4.96 4.56 -35.01
CA MET A 1 -4.33 5.25 -33.86
C MET A 1 -4.38 4.28 -32.70
N THR A 2 -3.24 3.75 -32.29
CA THR A 2 -3.17 2.80 -31.17
C THR A 2 -3.27 3.62 -29.90
N ASP A 3 -4.40 3.50 -29.21
CA ASP A 3 -4.66 4.14 -27.92
C ASP A 3 -3.76 3.46 -26.88
N VAL A 4 -2.55 4.01 -26.68
CA VAL A 4 -1.62 3.51 -25.68
C VAL A 4 -2.14 3.98 -24.34
N ALA A 5 -2.75 3.06 -23.58
CA ALA A 5 -3.17 3.34 -22.22
C ALA A 5 -2.01 4.00 -21.45
N PRO A 6 -2.27 5.08 -20.70
CA PRO A 6 -1.21 5.83 -20.03
C PRO A 6 -0.41 4.92 -19.10
N GLU A 7 0.92 4.99 -19.19
CA GLU A 7 1.81 4.25 -18.30
C GLU A 7 1.55 4.68 -16.85
N PHE A 8 1.44 3.71 -15.94
CA PHE A 8 1.20 3.99 -14.53
C PHE A 8 2.37 4.80 -13.93
N GLN A 9 2.05 6.01 -13.47
CA GLN A 9 2.93 6.84 -12.67
C GLN A 9 2.41 6.88 -11.23
N PRO A 10 3.19 6.39 -10.25
CA PRO A 10 2.81 6.45 -8.83
C PRO A 10 2.53 7.89 -8.40
N THR A 11 1.40 8.12 -7.73
CA THR A 11 1.11 9.42 -7.10
C THR A 11 1.66 9.49 -5.68
N LEU A 12 1.78 8.35 -5.02
CA LEU A 12 2.36 8.26 -3.68
C LEU A 12 3.88 8.16 -3.75
N LYS A 13 4.54 8.67 -2.71
CA LYS A 13 5.99 8.49 -2.55
C LYS A 13 6.27 7.13 -1.94
N TRP A 14 6.85 6.24 -2.73
CA TRP A 14 7.25 4.90 -2.27
C TRP A 14 8.70 4.87 -1.82
N ARG A 15 8.96 4.18 -0.70
CA ARG A 15 10.30 3.89 -0.22
C ARG A 15 10.41 2.43 0.20
N ARG A 16 11.62 1.86 0.15
CA ARG A 16 11.90 0.57 0.78
C ARG A 16 11.77 0.71 2.30
N THR A 17 11.18 -0.29 2.96
CA THR A 17 10.95 -0.29 4.41
C THR A 17 12.25 -0.46 5.18
N LEU A 18 13.18 -1.27 4.65
CA LEU A 18 14.50 -1.51 5.22
C LEU A 18 15.57 -1.16 4.16
N PRO A 19 16.51 -0.24 4.45
CA PRO A 19 17.53 0.20 3.50
C PRO A 19 18.53 -0.91 3.12
N ASP A 20 18.67 -1.92 3.98
CA ASP A 20 19.78 -2.87 4.03
C ASP A 20 19.39 -4.31 3.69
N GLN A 21 18.12 -4.58 3.34
CA GLN A 21 17.66 -5.96 3.15
C GLN A 21 17.32 -6.34 1.71
N THR A 22 17.71 -7.56 1.36
CA THR A 22 17.37 -8.36 0.16
C THR A 22 15.87 -8.66 -0.02
N ARG A 23 15.03 -8.00 0.79
CA ARG A 23 13.58 -8.20 0.81
C ARG A 23 12.93 -7.07 0.03
N ASP A 24 12.06 -7.46 -0.89
CA ASP A 24 11.23 -6.53 -1.62
C ASP A 24 10.01 -6.17 -0.77
N ASP A 25 10.13 -5.05 -0.07
CA ASP A 25 9.19 -4.52 0.91
C ASP A 25 9.21 -2.99 0.84
N PHE A 26 8.04 -2.40 0.59
CA PHE A 26 7.90 -0.99 0.28
C PHE A 26 6.72 -0.40 1.03
N VAL A 27 6.89 0.83 1.52
CA VAL A 27 5.84 1.64 2.13
C VAL A 27 5.59 2.91 1.31
N ALA A 28 4.33 3.31 1.21
CA ALA A 28 3.92 4.55 0.58
C ALA A 28 3.67 5.63 1.62
N LEU A 29 4.01 6.88 1.26
CA LEU A 29 3.80 8.05 2.08
C LEU A 29 2.75 8.98 1.47
N SER A 30 1.81 9.45 2.30
CA SER A 30 0.96 10.62 2.04
C SER A 30 1.16 11.62 3.18
N ASP A 31 1.45 12.88 2.87
CA ASP A 31 1.61 13.95 3.86
C ASP A 31 2.60 13.63 5.00
N GLY A 32 3.65 12.88 4.69
CA GLY A 32 4.68 12.46 5.64
C GLY A 32 4.36 11.19 6.43
N PHE A 33 3.20 10.59 6.19
CA PHE A 33 2.71 9.43 6.91
C PHE A 33 2.64 8.18 6.06
N GLU A 34 2.96 7.03 6.65
CA GLU A 34 2.81 5.75 5.98
C GLU A 34 1.33 5.41 5.82
N VAL A 35 0.91 5.07 4.59
CA VAL A 35 -0.50 4.80 4.27
C VAL A 35 -0.72 3.45 3.60
N CYS A 36 0.29 2.93 2.90
CA CYS A 36 0.25 1.64 2.21
C CYS A 36 1.55 0.89 2.36
N ARG A 37 1.50 -0.44 2.24
CA ARG A 37 2.68 -1.30 2.17
C ARG A 37 2.41 -2.41 1.18
N PHE A 38 3.45 -2.81 0.46
CA PHE A 38 3.45 -4.08 -0.24
C PHE A 38 4.79 -4.78 -0.10
N TYR A 39 4.77 -6.10 -0.10
CA TYR A 39 5.97 -6.91 -0.04
C TYR A 39 5.81 -8.24 -0.78
N ARG A 40 6.92 -8.81 -1.24
CA ARG A 40 6.93 -10.10 -1.91
C ARG A 40 6.58 -11.19 -0.90
N TYR A 41 5.45 -11.86 -1.09
CA TYR A 41 4.98 -12.91 -0.20
C TYR A 41 5.75 -14.21 -0.41
N ARG A 42 6.23 -14.79 0.70
CA ARG A 42 7.12 -15.98 0.69
C ARG A 42 6.70 -17.06 1.69
N VAL A 43 5.54 -16.92 2.36
CA VAL A 43 5.15 -17.77 3.49
C VAL A 43 4.37 -19.02 3.06
N SER A 44 3.48 -18.91 2.08
CA SER A 44 2.73 -20.05 1.51
C SER A 44 3.23 -20.35 0.10
N SER A 45 3.36 -21.64 -0.23
CA SER A 45 3.72 -22.11 -1.58
C SER A 45 2.67 -21.72 -2.64
N GLU A 46 1.39 -21.66 -2.26
CA GLU A 46 0.28 -21.30 -3.16
C GLU A 46 0.28 -19.81 -3.55
N LEU A 47 0.79 -18.97 -2.64
CA LEU A 47 0.87 -17.52 -2.79
C LEU A 47 2.32 -17.06 -3.03
N GLN A 48 3.24 -18.02 -3.19
CA GLN A 48 4.67 -17.74 -3.33
C GLN A 48 4.91 -16.93 -4.60
N GLY A 49 5.66 -15.83 -4.46
CA GLY A 49 5.96 -14.95 -5.57
C GLY A 49 4.82 -14.01 -5.97
N GLN A 50 3.72 -13.97 -5.22
CA GLN A 50 2.77 -12.86 -5.31
C GLN A 50 3.24 -11.71 -4.42
N TRP A 51 2.75 -10.50 -4.70
CA TRP A 51 2.89 -9.36 -3.81
C TRP A 51 1.68 -9.31 -2.89
N PHE A 52 1.92 -9.30 -1.59
CA PHE A 52 0.89 -8.91 -0.64
C PHE A 52 0.88 -7.39 -0.55
N TRP A 53 -0.30 -6.78 -0.58
CA TRP A 53 -0.49 -5.34 -0.41
C TRP A 53 -1.52 -5.08 0.69
N THR A 54 -1.37 -3.95 1.37
CA THR A 54 -2.30 -3.51 2.42
C THR A 54 -2.34 -1.98 2.52
N VAL A 55 -3.52 -1.45 2.88
CA VAL A 55 -3.76 -0.06 3.24
C VAL A 55 -4.10 0.00 4.73
N PHE A 56 -3.25 0.68 5.50
CA PHE A 56 -3.37 0.78 6.97
C PHE A 56 -3.70 2.20 7.45
N ALA A 57 -3.88 3.15 6.53
CA ALA A 57 -4.19 4.52 6.90
C ALA A 57 -5.50 4.68 7.71
N PHE A 58 -6.36 3.65 7.78
CA PHE A 58 -7.75 3.78 8.27
C PHE A 58 -8.06 3.03 9.58
N HIS A 59 -7.04 2.65 10.36
CA HIS A 59 -7.22 1.82 11.56
C HIS A 59 -8.01 2.44 12.74
N ARG A 60 -8.57 3.66 12.62
CA ARG A 60 -8.93 4.48 13.80
C ARG A 60 -10.33 5.11 13.84
N THR A 61 -11.29 4.70 13.02
CA THR A 61 -12.69 5.00 13.37
C THR A 61 -13.36 3.76 13.96
N PRO A 62 -14.04 3.86 15.12
CA PRO A 62 -14.93 2.81 15.64
C PRO A 62 -16.02 2.38 14.64
N ASN A 63 -16.20 3.18 13.58
CA ASN A 63 -17.16 3.01 12.50
C ASN A 63 -16.49 2.57 11.18
N ALA A 64 -15.19 2.26 11.16
CA ALA A 64 -14.55 1.60 10.01
C ALA A 64 -15.01 0.13 9.99
N GLU A 65 -16.27 -0.10 9.61
CA GLU A 65 -16.90 -1.42 9.50
C GLU A 65 -16.20 -2.35 8.50
N THR A 66 -15.26 -1.80 7.72
CA THR A 66 -14.46 -2.50 6.73
C THR A 66 -13.01 -2.53 7.21
N GLY A 67 -12.55 -3.68 7.69
CA GLY A 67 -11.16 -3.87 8.15
C GLY A 67 -10.09 -3.52 7.11
N ALA A 68 -8.81 -3.74 7.44
CA ALA A 68 -7.68 -3.41 6.57
C ALA A 68 -7.89 -3.90 5.13
N MET A 69 -7.86 -2.98 4.15
CA MET A 69 -7.95 -3.34 2.74
C MET A 69 -6.63 -3.99 2.34
N GLN A 70 -6.69 -5.26 1.95
CA GLN A 70 -5.50 -6.03 1.60
C GLN A 70 -5.80 -7.06 0.52
N GLY A 71 -4.75 -7.60 -0.08
CA GLY A 71 -4.87 -8.66 -1.05
C GLY A 71 -3.54 -9.12 -1.62
N PHE A 72 -3.64 -9.96 -2.64
CA PHE A 72 -2.49 -10.47 -3.38
C PHE A 72 -2.58 -10.04 -4.84
N VAL A 73 -1.43 -9.74 -5.43
CA VAL A 73 -1.33 -9.41 -6.85
C VAL A 73 -0.10 -10.06 -7.45
N ARG A 74 -0.26 -10.62 -8.64
CA ARG A 74 0.84 -11.20 -9.44
C ARG A 74 1.53 -10.10 -10.26
N GLY A 75 2.76 -10.38 -10.68
CA GLY A 75 3.52 -9.47 -11.55
C GLY A 75 4.64 -8.73 -10.83
N SER A 76 4.86 -7.49 -11.25
CA SER A 76 5.97 -6.63 -10.83
C SER A 76 5.64 -5.83 -9.56
N ALA A 77 6.66 -5.21 -8.96
CA ALA A 77 6.46 -4.25 -7.86
C ALA A 77 5.57 -3.06 -8.28
N ARG A 78 5.63 -2.68 -9.57
CA ARG A 78 4.83 -1.60 -10.12
C ARG A 78 3.34 -1.96 -10.17
N ASP A 79 3.01 -3.21 -10.45
CA ASP A 79 1.63 -3.71 -10.39
C ASP A 79 1.08 -3.68 -8.95
N ALA A 80 1.93 -4.04 -7.98
CA ALA A 80 1.59 -3.97 -6.57
C ALA A 80 1.37 -2.51 -6.10
N ALA A 81 2.25 -1.59 -6.48
CA ALA A 81 2.10 -0.17 -6.20
C ALA A 81 0.78 0.38 -6.78
N LYS A 82 0.47 0.04 -8.04
CA LYS A 82 -0.76 0.47 -8.71
C LYS A 82 -2.02 0.01 -7.97
N VAL A 83 -2.07 -1.25 -7.55
CA VAL A 83 -3.23 -1.79 -6.82
C VAL A 83 -3.37 -1.14 -5.44
N ALA A 84 -2.25 -0.97 -4.73
CA ALA A 84 -2.23 -0.34 -3.41
C ALA A 84 -2.68 1.13 -3.46
N GLU A 85 -2.18 1.91 -4.43
CA GLU A 85 -2.60 3.31 -4.63
C GLU A 85 -4.08 3.43 -4.98
N ALA A 86 -4.57 2.58 -5.90
CA ALA A 86 -5.98 2.58 -6.24
C ALA A 86 -6.87 2.22 -5.03
N ALA A 87 -6.39 1.32 -4.16
CA ALA A 87 -7.09 0.98 -2.91
C ALA A 87 -7.08 2.16 -1.93
N PHE A 88 -5.95 2.85 -1.78
CA PHE A 88 -5.85 4.04 -0.94
C PHE A 88 -6.76 5.18 -1.42
N GLU A 89 -6.80 5.46 -2.72
CA GLU A 89 -7.68 6.52 -3.23
C GLU A 89 -9.17 6.19 -3.05
N ARG A 90 -9.56 4.93 -3.24
CA ARG A 90 -10.93 4.48 -2.91
C ARG A 90 -11.23 4.67 -1.42
N ALA A 91 -10.30 4.26 -0.57
CA ALA A 91 -10.42 4.36 0.86
C ALA A 91 -10.51 5.82 1.34
N LYS A 92 -9.67 6.70 0.80
CA LYS A 92 -9.68 8.15 1.03
C LYS A 92 -10.99 8.80 0.59
N ALA A 93 -11.57 8.36 -0.53
CA ALA A 93 -12.85 8.86 -1.01
C ALA A 93 -14.03 8.46 -0.12
N VAL A 94 -13.98 7.27 0.50
CA VAL A 94 -15.06 6.76 1.37
C VAL A 94 -14.92 7.26 2.82
N TRP A 95 -13.70 7.29 3.36
CA TRP A 95 -13.45 7.55 4.78
C TRP A 95 -12.87 8.94 5.07
N GLY A 96 -12.61 9.74 4.04
CA GLY A 96 -11.90 11.01 4.17
C GLY A 96 -10.40 10.81 4.31
N ILE A 97 -9.66 11.92 4.43
CA ILE A 97 -8.23 11.87 4.72
C ILE A 97 -8.10 11.37 6.17
N PRO A 98 -7.40 10.26 6.42
CA PRO A 98 -7.26 9.78 7.77
C PRO A 98 -6.57 10.85 8.61
N ASP A 99 -7.16 11.15 9.77
CA ASP A 99 -6.41 11.75 10.89
C ASP A 99 -5.30 10.76 11.21
N VAL A 100 -4.15 10.94 10.56
CA VAL A 100 -3.07 9.98 10.73
C VAL A 100 -2.59 10.12 12.14
N VAL A 101 -2.83 9.08 12.91
CA VAL A 101 -2.37 9.04 14.28
C VAL A 101 -0.86 9.09 14.24
N ARG A 102 -0.33 10.15 14.84
CA ARG A 102 1.04 10.19 15.37
C ARG A 102 1.20 8.94 16.24
N PHE A 103 1.89 7.92 15.74
CA PHE A 103 2.54 6.99 16.65
C PHE A 103 3.50 7.87 17.44
N ALA A 104 3.11 8.23 18.66
CA ALA A 104 3.96 8.94 19.59
C ALA A 104 5.25 8.12 19.65
N THR A 105 6.36 8.76 19.29
CA THR A 105 7.68 8.27 19.66
C THR A 105 7.63 8.06 21.17
N ALA A 106 7.84 6.81 21.61
CA ALA A 106 8.07 6.56 23.02
C ALA A 106 9.30 7.39 23.42
N GLU A 107 9.09 8.36 24.31
CA GLU A 107 10.18 8.98 25.08
C GLU A 107 10.75 7.96 26.08
#